data_AF-A0A943X938-F1
#
_entry.id   AF-A0A943X938-F1
#
_cell.length_a   1.000
_cell.length_b   1.000
_cell.length_c   1.000
_cell.angle_alpha   90.00
_cell.angle_beta   90.00
_cell.angle_gamma   90.00
#
_symmetry.space_group_name_H-M   'P 1'
#
loop_
_entity.id
_entity.type
_entity.pdbx_description
1 polymer ?
#
loop_
_entity_poly.entity_id
_entity_poly.type
_entity_poly.pdbx_seq_one_letter_code
_entity_poly.pdbx_strand_id
1 'polypeptide(L)'
;MKIFEDKKEKNFILITTAISFLIALLYAWKGIREDFNLATYGVIFMCLIYIPVVWIFRRPGFAIFNLIYAAILVFIIAFNDTYLYNNFTGLLAVFIVMMVAPKLKLTAIILYLVSISLAFALNEENLCHFFIHLARCGWLFHIFNHVLSSKYKRNKLILYDDERKILEALSKNRLQKSIEFEGFSESTIYRRIKSAMKRNNLTKKQLIEEFKKEQTDK
;
A
#
# COMPACT_ATOMS: atom_id res chain seq x y z
N MET A 1 8.89 -9.11 -17.12
CA MET A 1 8.35 -8.11 -16.15
C MET A 1 6.87 -8.37 -15.91
N LYS A 2 6.04 -8.46 -16.96
CA LYS A 2 4.63 -8.93 -16.92
C LYS A 2 4.36 -10.16 -16.04
N ILE A 3 5.12 -11.25 -16.22
CA ILE A 3 4.93 -12.51 -15.45
C ILE A 3 5.11 -12.30 -13.92
N PHE A 4 6.01 -11.40 -13.51
CA PHE A 4 6.23 -11.09 -12.09
C PHE A 4 5.13 -10.18 -11.52
N GLU A 5 4.58 -9.28 -12.34
CA GLU A 5 3.43 -8.44 -11.97
C GLU A 5 2.16 -9.28 -11.87
N ASP A 6 1.92 -10.21 -12.81
CA ASP A 6 0.81 -11.17 -12.77
C ASP A 6 0.88 -12.10 -11.55
N LYS A 7 2.08 -12.58 -11.18
CA LYS A 7 2.24 -13.41 -9.97
C LYS A 7 1.96 -12.62 -8.69
N LYS A 8 2.42 -11.37 -8.60
CA LYS A 8 2.14 -10.49 -7.45
C LYS A 8 0.66 -10.14 -7.36
N GLU A 9 0.01 -9.88 -8.49
CA GLU A 9 -1.42 -9.56 -8.55
C GLU A 9 -2.27 -10.77 -8.20
N LYS A 10 -1.93 -11.96 -8.71
CA LYS A 10 -2.59 -13.22 -8.34
C LYS A 10 -2.46 -13.52 -6.85
N ASN A 11 -1.26 -13.35 -6.28
CA ASN A 11 -1.04 -13.53 -4.83
C ASN A 11 -1.85 -12.52 -4.01
N PHE A 12 -1.95 -11.27 -4.46
CA PHE A 12 -2.76 -10.25 -3.80
C PHE A 12 -4.25 -10.61 -3.80
N ILE A 13 -4.79 -11.06 -4.93
CA ILE A 13 -6.18 -11.51 -5.06
C ILE A 13 -6.45 -12.70 -4.11
N LEU A 14 -5.55 -13.69 -4.09
CA LEU A 14 -5.65 -14.86 -3.20
C LEU A 14 -5.64 -14.48 -1.72
N ILE A 15 -4.68 -13.65 -1.30
CA ILE A 15 -4.55 -13.24 0.10
C ILE A 15 -5.79 -12.46 0.55
N THR A 16 -6.22 -11.48 -0.25
CA THR A 16 -7.37 -10.65 0.14
C THR A 16 -8.70 -11.43 0.10
N THR A 17 -8.84 -12.40 -0.80
CA THR A 17 -9.96 -13.35 -0.81
C THR A 17 -9.98 -14.18 0.48
N ALA A 18 -8.84 -14.77 0.86
CA ALA A 18 -8.73 -15.57 2.08
C ALA A 18 -9.04 -14.76 3.34
N ILE A 19 -8.50 -13.54 3.44
CA ILE A 19 -8.79 -12.62 4.55
C ILE A 19 -10.28 -12.28 4.61
N SER A 20 -10.89 -11.95 3.47
CA SER A 20 -12.32 -11.57 3.44
C SER A 20 -13.23 -12.74 3.83
N PHE A 21 -12.90 -13.95 3.36
CA PHE A 21 -13.62 -15.14 3.76
C PHE A 21 -13.46 -15.44 5.25
N LEU A 22 -12.25 -15.30 5.80
CA LEU A 22 -11.99 -15.46 7.23
C LEU A 22 -12.78 -14.44 8.07
N ILE A 23 -12.82 -13.17 7.66
CA ILE A 23 -13.60 -12.14 8.35
C ILE A 23 -15.10 -12.47 8.32
N ALA A 24 -15.63 -12.92 7.17
CA ALA A 24 -17.02 -13.36 7.06
C ALA A 24 -17.33 -14.51 8.04
N LEU A 25 -16.45 -15.50 8.14
CA LEU A 25 -16.61 -16.61 9.09
C LEU A 25 -16.56 -16.15 10.55
N LEU A 26 -15.65 -15.23 10.89
CA LEU A 26 -15.56 -14.67 12.24
C LEU A 26 -16.83 -13.90 12.63
N TYR A 27 -17.40 -13.12 11.70
CA TYR A 27 -18.66 -12.40 11.94
C TYR A 27 -19.87 -13.34 11.96
N ALA A 28 -19.88 -14.41 11.17
CA ALA A 28 -20.90 -15.44 11.25
C ALA A 28 -20.86 -16.16 12.61
N TRP A 29 -19.65 -16.51 13.08
CA TRP A 29 -19.45 -17.08 14.41
C TRP A 29 -19.90 -16.13 15.52
N LYS A 30 -19.57 -14.85 15.41
CA LYS A 30 -20.06 -13.81 16.33
C LYS A 30 -21.59 -13.75 16.34
N GLY A 31 -22.22 -13.72 15.17
CA GLY A 31 -23.69 -13.71 15.06
C GLY A 31 -24.36 -14.96 15.64
N ILE A 32 -23.71 -16.13 15.59
CA ILE A 32 -24.19 -17.35 16.26
C ILE A 32 -24.10 -17.23 17.79
N ARG A 33 -23.13 -16.48 18.33
CA ARG A 33 -22.92 -16.33 19.78
C ARG A 33 -23.67 -15.16 20.42
N GLU A 34 -23.82 -14.06 19.70
CA GLU A 34 -24.30 -12.77 20.21
C GLU A 34 -25.55 -12.28 19.48
N ASP A 35 -26.21 -13.17 18.74
CA ASP A 35 -27.29 -12.89 17.78
C ASP A 35 -26.87 -12.06 16.56
N PHE A 36 -27.57 -12.29 15.45
CA PHE A 36 -27.34 -11.54 14.23
C PHE A 36 -28.07 -10.20 14.28
N ASN A 37 -27.32 -9.13 14.04
CA ASN A 37 -27.86 -7.79 13.82
C ASN A 37 -27.50 -7.28 12.42
N LEU A 38 -28.11 -6.16 12.02
CA LEU A 38 -27.92 -5.57 10.69
C LEU A 38 -26.44 -5.32 10.36
N ALA A 39 -25.63 -4.98 11.36
CA ALA A 39 -24.19 -4.76 11.19
C ALA A 39 -23.44 -6.06 10.91
N THR A 40 -23.74 -7.12 11.65
CA THR A 40 -23.19 -8.45 11.42
C THR A 40 -23.53 -8.96 10.01
N TYR A 41 -24.79 -8.80 9.57
CA TYR A 41 -25.20 -9.15 8.20
C TYR A 41 -24.49 -8.32 7.14
N GLY A 42 -24.39 -7.00 7.33
CA GLY A 42 -23.74 -6.12 6.38
C GLY A 42 -22.25 -6.42 6.20
N VAL A 43 -21.52 -6.70 7.29
CA VAL A 43 -20.10 -7.09 7.22
C VAL A 43 -19.94 -8.40 6.47
N ILE A 44 -20.73 -9.43 6.79
CA ILE A 44 -20.67 -10.73 6.10
C ILE A 44 -20.95 -10.56 4.61
N PHE A 45 -22.04 -9.87 4.26
CA PHE A 45 -22.44 -9.64 2.88
C PHE A 45 -21.35 -8.92 2.08
N MET A 46 -20.77 -7.87 2.65
CA MET A 46 -19.70 -7.12 1.99
C MET A 46 -18.45 -7.98 1.82
N CYS A 47 -18.02 -8.72 2.84
CA CYS A 47 -16.89 -9.64 2.71
C CYS A 47 -17.10 -10.72 1.64
N LEU A 48 -18.34 -11.19 1.43
CA LEU A 48 -18.67 -12.16 0.40
C LEU A 48 -18.73 -11.54 -1.01
N ILE A 49 -19.31 -10.35 -1.17
CA ILE A 49 -19.32 -9.62 -2.47
C ILE A 49 -17.92 -9.17 -2.88
N TYR A 50 -17.06 -8.87 -1.92
CA TYR A 50 -15.68 -8.49 -2.18
C TYR A 50 -14.93 -9.52 -3.04
N ILE A 51 -15.18 -10.80 -2.81
CA ILE A 51 -14.50 -11.91 -3.49
C ILE A 51 -14.70 -11.84 -5.01
N PRO A 52 -15.93 -11.93 -5.56
CA PRO A 52 -16.12 -11.82 -7.00
C PRO A 52 -15.64 -10.48 -7.57
N VAL A 53 -15.77 -9.37 -6.82
CA VAL A 53 -15.32 -8.04 -7.27
C VAL A 53 -13.79 -8.01 -7.48
N VAL A 54 -13.00 -8.53 -6.54
CA VAL A 54 -11.53 -8.52 -6.68
C VAL A 54 -11.04 -9.52 -7.73
N TRP A 55 -11.78 -10.60 -7.98
CA TRP A 55 -11.45 -11.57 -9.02
C TRP A 55 -11.75 -11.04 -10.43
N ILE A 56 -12.84 -10.29 -10.61
CA ILE A 56 -13.23 -9.70 -11.91
C ILE A 56 -12.41 -8.45 -12.21
N PHE A 57 -12.35 -7.52 -11.24
CA PHE A 57 -11.82 -6.17 -11.45
C PHE A 57 -10.40 -5.98 -10.92
N ARG A 58 -9.78 -7.01 -10.33
CA ARG A 58 -8.40 -7.02 -9.82
C ARG A 58 -8.11 -5.84 -8.88
N ARG A 59 -6.92 -5.24 -8.97
CA ARG A 59 -6.50 -4.08 -8.16
C ARG A 59 -7.45 -2.87 -8.24
N PRO A 60 -7.96 -2.46 -9.41
CA PRO A 60 -8.98 -1.41 -9.49
C PRO A 60 -10.26 -1.76 -8.71
N GLY A 61 -10.70 -3.01 -8.78
CA GLY A 61 -11.84 -3.54 -8.01
C GLY A 61 -11.65 -3.39 -6.51
N PHE A 62 -10.44 -3.67 -6.03
CA PHE A 62 -10.09 -3.50 -4.62
C PHE A 62 -10.32 -2.07 -4.12
N ALA A 63 -9.88 -1.07 -4.88
CA ALA A 63 -10.01 0.33 -4.48
C ALA A 63 -11.48 0.78 -4.45
N ILE A 64 -12.24 0.45 -5.50
CA ILE A 64 -13.67 0.82 -5.60
C ILE A 64 -14.49 0.11 -4.51
N PHE A 65 -14.21 -1.17 -4.26
CA PHE A 65 -14.90 -1.90 -3.21
C PHE A 65 -14.64 -1.31 -1.82
N ASN A 66 -13.39 -0.97 -1.49
CA ASN A 66 -13.08 -0.36 -0.19
C ASN A 66 -13.76 0.99 0.01
N LEU A 67 -14.00 1.76 -1.07
CA LEU A 67 -14.80 2.99 -1.00
C LEU A 67 -16.27 2.70 -0.66
N ILE A 68 -16.88 1.74 -1.36
CA ILE A 68 -18.27 1.33 -1.13
C ILE A 68 -18.42 0.74 0.28
N TYR A 69 -17.46 -0.09 0.70
CA TYR A 69 -17.43 -0.68 2.03
C TYR A 69 -17.31 0.36 3.13
N ALA A 70 -16.44 1.37 2.97
CA ALA A 70 -16.34 2.47 3.93
C ALA A 70 -17.66 3.25 4.06
N ALA A 71 -18.36 3.53 2.96
CA ALA A 71 -19.67 4.19 2.98
C ALA A 71 -20.76 3.34 3.66
N ILE A 72 -20.83 2.05 3.32
CA ILE A 72 -21.84 1.14 3.88
C ILE A 72 -21.61 0.91 5.38
N LEU A 73 -20.34 0.77 5.82
CA LEU A 73 -20.04 0.64 7.25
C LEU A 73 -20.56 1.83 8.04
N VAL A 74 -20.37 3.04 7.52
CA VAL A 74 -20.80 4.27 8.19
C VAL A 74 -22.32 4.34 8.28
N PHE A 75 -23.03 3.97 7.21
CA PHE A 75 -24.50 3.93 7.21
C PHE A 75 -25.03 2.91 8.22
N ILE A 76 -24.50 1.68 8.21
CA ILE A 76 -24.94 0.63 9.15
C ILE A 76 -24.73 1.02 10.62
N ILE A 77 -23.70 1.82 10.90
CA ILE A 77 -23.33 2.25 12.25
C ILE A 77 -24.13 3.47 12.69
N ALA A 78 -24.42 4.37 11.77
CA ALA A 78 -25.32 5.50 11.98
C ALA A 78 -26.73 5.08 12.42
N PHE A 79 -27.16 3.87 12.05
CA PHE A 79 -28.54 3.38 12.24
C PHE A 79 -28.67 2.21 13.22
N ASN A 80 -27.56 1.74 13.78
CA ASN A 80 -27.55 0.63 14.73
C ASN A 80 -26.65 1.13 15.85
N ASP A 81 -27.15 1.30 17.09
CA ASP A 81 -26.48 1.80 18.32
C ASP A 81 -25.25 0.94 18.72
N THR A 82 -24.38 0.72 17.76
CA THR A 82 -23.20 -0.11 17.81
C THR A 82 -22.04 0.87 17.96
N TYR A 83 -21.62 1.06 19.20
CA TYR A 83 -20.38 1.73 19.62
C TYR A 83 -19.09 1.13 18.99
N LEU A 84 -19.22 0.21 18.04
CA LEU A 84 -18.14 -0.55 17.41
C LEU A 84 -17.40 0.21 16.31
N TYR A 85 -17.80 1.45 15.98
CA TYR A 85 -17.06 2.21 14.99
C TYR A 85 -15.83 2.88 15.56
N ASN A 86 -14.69 2.36 15.12
CA ASN A 86 -13.43 3.06 15.16
C ASN A 86 -13.32 3.86 13.85
N ASN A 87 -13.51 5.19 13.89
CA ASN A 87 -13.38 6.13 12.75
C ASN A 87 -12.07 5.96 11.94
N PHE A 88 -11.10 5.29 12.54
CA PHE A 88 -9.82 4.91 11.98
C PHE A 88 -9.92 3.82 10.89
N THR A 89 -10.94 2.96 10.91
CA THR A 89 -11.15 1.93 9.88
C THR A 89 -11.57 2.55 8.54
N GLY A 90 -12.45 3.56 8.57
CA GLY A 90 -12.80 4.34 7.38
C GLY A 90 -11.61 5.14 6.84
N LEU A 91 -10.82 5.74 7.74
CA LEU A 91 -9.59 6.46 7.37
C LEU A 91 -8.53 5.53 6.75
N LEU A 92 -8.40 4.31 7.28
CA LEU A 92 -7.51 3.30 6.73
C LEU A 92 -7.93 2.88 5.32
N ALA A 93 -9.23 2.72 5.06
CA ALA A 93 -9.75 2.44 3.73
C ALA A 93 -9.41 3.57 2.73
N VAL A 94 -9.52 4.84 3.15
CA VAL A 94 -9.09 5.99 2.34
C VAL A 94 -7.60 5.91 2.01
N PHE A 95 -6.73 5.61 2.98
CA PHE A 95 -5.30 5.47 2.73
C PHE A 95 -5.00 4.34 1.75
N ILE A 96 -5.66 3.19 1.89
CA ILE A 96 -5.51 2.07 0.96
C ILE A 96 -5.92 2.48 -0.45
N VAL A 97 -7.04 3.18 -0.61
CA VAL A 97 -7.51 3.68 -1.92
C VAL A 97 -6.51 4.65 -2.53
N MET A 98 -5.94 5.57 -1.74
CA MET A 98 -4.92 6.49 -2.22
C MET A 98 -3.64 5.78 -2.69
N MET A 99 -3.25 4.70 -2.02
CA MET A 99 -2.09 3.90 -2.40
C MET A 99 -2.32 3.08 -3.67
N VAL A 100 -3.51 2.50 -3.82
CA VAL A 100 -3.82 1.57 -4.92
C VAL A 100 -4.34 2.29 -6.17
N ALA A 101 -5.13 3.34 -6.00
CA ALA A 101 -5.75 4.10 -7.08
C ALA A 101 -5.70 5.61 -6.80
N PRO A 102 -4.54 6.26 -7.01
CA PRO A 102 -4.32 7.68 -6.70
C PRO A 102 -5.33 8.64 -7.36
N LYS A 103 -5.87 8.26 -8.53
CA LYS A 103 -6.90 9.03 -9.25
C LYS A 103 -8.21 9.18 -8.45
N LEU A 104 -8.48 8.27 -7.52
CA LEU A 104 -9.69 8.27 -6.67
C LEU A 104 -9.46 8.96 -5.31
N LYS A 105 -8.27 9.52 -5.08
CA LYS A 105 -7.90 10.15 -3.80
C LYS A 105 -8.90 11.19 -3.32
N LEU A 106 -9.28 12.13 -4.19
CA LEU A 106 -10.19 13.21 -3.82
C LEU A 106 -11.57 12.68 -3.44
N THR A 107 -12.10 11.73 -4.24
CA THR A 107 -13.37 11.06 -3.97
C THR A 107 -13.35 10.31 -2.63
N ALA A 108 -12.27 9.61 -2.32
CA ALA A 108 -12.10 8.89 -1.06
C ALA A 108 -12.14 9.84 0.15
N ILE A 109 -11.44 10.97 0.06
CA ILE A 109 -11.41 11.99 1.12
C ILE A 109 -12.79 12.59 1.33
N ILE A 110 -13.49 12.98 0.25
CA ILE A 110 -14.85 13.55 0.34
C ILE A 110 -15.81 12.55 0.99
N LEU A 111 -15.79 11.30 0.55
CA LEU A 111 -16.67 10.26 1.07
C LEU A 111 -16.42 9.98 2.56
N TYR A 112 -15.17 10.02 3.00
CA TYR A 112 -14.82 9.93 4.42
C TYR A 112 -15.28 11.15 5.23
N LEU A 113 -15.13 12.37 4.70
CA LEU A 113 -15.61 13.57 5.38
C LEU A 113 -17.13 13.55 5.56
N VAL A 114 -17.88 13.21 4.51
CA VAL A 114 -19.34 13.03 4.59
C VAL A 114 -19.70 11.98 5.63
N SER A 115 -18.95 10.88 5.65
CA SER A 115 -19.17 9.77 6.56
C SER A 115 -19.01 10.15 8.04
N ILE A 116 -17.91 10.85 8.37
CA ILE A 116 -17.68 11.33 9.74
C ILE A 116 -18.73 12.36 10.13
N SER A 117 -19.05 13.31 9.25
CA SER A 117 -20.05 14.35 9.53
C SER A 117 -21.41 13.75 9.85
N LEU A 118 -21.82 12.71 9.11
CA LEU A 118 -23.07 11.99 9.37
C LEU A 118 -23.03 11.26 10.71
N ALA A 119 -21.94 10.55 11.01
CA ALA A 119 -21.77 9.85 12.28
C ALA A 119 -21.77 10.79 13.49
N PHE A 120 -21.11 11.94 13.40
CA PHE A 120 -21.10 12.96 14.46
C PHE A 120 -22.48 13.63 14.63
N ALA A 121 -23.19 13.90 13.52
CA ALA A 121 -24.53 14.48 13.56
C ALA A 121 -25.56 13.54 14.20
N LEU A 122 -25.46 12.23 13.94
CA LEU A 122 -26.40 11.24 14.46
C LEU A 122 -26.11 10.83 15.92
N ASN A 123 -24.86 10.90 16.35
CA ASN A 123 -24.47 10.59 17.73
C ASN A 123 -24.50 11.80 18.68
N GLU A 124 -25.03 12.95 18.25
CA GLU A 124 -25.09 14.21 19.01
C GLU A 124 -23.73 14.65 19.59
N GLU A 125 -22.64 14.30 18.93
CA GLU A 125 -21.28 14.62 19.39
C GLU A 125 -21.00 16.13 19.28
N ASN A 126 -20.29 16.67 20.27
CA ASN A 126 -19.96 18.09 20.33
C ASN A 126 -19.10 18.52 19.12
N LEU A 127 -19.39 19.69 18.55
CA LEU A 127 -18.57 20.36 17.53
C LEU A 127 -17.07 20.38 17.87
N CYS A 128 -16.73 20.55 19.15
CA CYS A 128 -15.34 20.53 19.60
C CYS A 128 -14.67 19.16 19.34
N HIS A 129 -15.37 18.05 19.62
CA HIS A 129 -14.89 16.70 19.33
C HIS A 129 -14.73 16.46 17.83
N PHE A 130 -15.66 16.99 17.01
CA PHE A 130 -15.59 16.91 15.55
C PHE A 130 -14.32 17.59 14.99
N PHE A 131 -14.00 18.80 15.46
CA PHE A 131 -12.79 19.50 15.03
C PHE A 131 -11.50 18.83 15.50
N ILE A 132 -11.47 18.30 16.73
CA ILE A 132 -10.33 17.51 17.23
C ILE A 132 -10.13 16.27 16.36
N HIS A 133 -11.21 15.61 15.96
CA HIS A 133 -11.16 14.44 15.09
C HIS A 133 -10.64 14.77 13.69
N LEU A 134 -11.14 15.85 13.06
CA LEU A 134 -10.63 16.33 11.77
C LEU A 134 -9.13 16.65 11.82
N ALA A 135 -8.68 17.33 12.88
CA ALA A 135 -7.28 17.68 13.08
C ALA A 135 -6.40 16.41 13.19
N ARG A 136 -6.82 15.40 13.96
CA ARG A 136 -6.13 14.11 14.08
C ARG A 136 -6.06 13.36 12.75
N CYS A 137 -7.15 13.34 11.98
CA CYS A 137 -7.19 12.70 10.66
C CYS A 137 -6.26 13.39 9.66
N GLY A 138 -6.27 14.73 9.62
CA GLY A 138 -5.38 15.53 8.78
C GLY A 138 -3.91 15.31 9.13
N TRP A 139 -3.59 15.27 10.43
CA TRP A 139 -2.24 14.96 10.92
C TRP A 139 -1.78 13.56 10.52
N LEU A 140 -2.62 12.53 10.75
CA LEU A 140 -2.30 11.16 10.36
C LEU A 140 -2.12 11.02 8.83
N PHE A 141 -2.97 11.71 8.07
CA PHE A 141 -2.87 11.78 6.61
C PHE A 141 -1.57 12.42 6.14
N HIS A 142 -1.13 13.48 6.81
CA HIS A 142 0.15 14.11 6.52
C HIS A 142 1.31 13.15 6.80
N ILE A 143 1.30 12.45 7.95
CA ILE A 143 2.33 11.45 8.30
C ILE A 143 2.38 10.33 7.26
N PHE A 144 1.25 9.74 6.90
CA PHE A 144 1.23 8.65 5.92
C PHE A 144 1.75 9.11 4.56
N ASN A 145 1.32 10.27 4.06
CA ASN A 145 1.88 10.80 2.82
C ASN A 145 3.36 11.10 2.95
N HIS A 146 3.83 11.63 4.08
CA HIS A 146 5.24 11.87 4.33
C HIS A 146 6.03 10.55 4.30
N VAL A 147 5.63 9.54 5.06
CA VAL A 147 6.29 8.22 5.13
C VAL A 147 6.28 7.51 3.77
N LEU A 148 5.17 7.57 3.04
CA LEU A 148 5.04 6.92 1.74
C LEU A 148 5.75 7.67 0.61
N SER A 149 5.84 9.00 0.69
CA SER A 149 6.58 9.83 -0.27
C SER A 149 8.07 9.91 0.05
N SER A 150 8.44 9.75 1.31
CA SER A 150 9.82 9.56 1.74
C SER A 150 10.27 8.20 1.23
N LYS A 151 10.90 8.18 0.06
CA LYS A 151 11.91 7.16 -0.20
C LYS A 151 12.94 7.35 0.92
N TYR A 152 12.87 6.54 1.97
CA TYR A 152 13.96 6.45 2.94
C TYR A 152 15.24 6.32 2.13
N LYS A 153 16.02 7.41 2.05
CA LYS A 153 17.28 7.42 1.34
C LYS A 153 18.11 6.36 2.05
N ARG A 154 18.26 5.20 1.42
CA ARG A 154 19.21 4.21 1.90
C ARG A 154 20.57 4.84 1.69
N ASN A 155 21.24 5.18 2.77
CA ASN A 155 22.56 5.82 2.75
C ASN A 155 23.67 4.92 2.17
N LYS A 156 23.38 3.63 1.91
CA LYS A 156 24.34 2.69 1.31
C LYS A 156 23.68 1.76 0.29
N LEU A 157 24.35 1.55 -0.82
CA LEU A 157 24.07 0.61 -1.89
C LEU A 157 24.34 -0.81 -1.40
N ILE A 158 23.41 -1.71 -1.72
CA ILE A 158 23.54 -3.14 -1.46
C ILE A 158 24.27 -3.77 -2.66
N LEU A 159 25.58 -3.91 -2.52
CA LEU A 159 26.49 -4.45 -3.52
C LEU A 159 27.25 -5.64 -2.96
N TYR A 160 27.41 -6.69 -3.77
CA TYR A 160 28.40 -7.72 -3.51
C TYR A 160 29.80 -7.24 -3.91
N ASP A 161 30.85 -7.92 -3.44
CA ASP A 161 32.23 -7.48 -3.65
C ASP A 161 32.62 -7.41 -5.13
N ASP A 162 32.15 -8.37 -5.93
CA ASP A 162 32.34 -8.37 -7.39
C ASP A 162 31.66 -7.18 -8.07
N GLU A 163 30.45 -6.85 -7.65
CA GLU A 163 29.70 -5.70 -8.15
C GLU A 163 30.34 -4.37 -7.75
N ARG A 164 30.92 -4.29 -6.55
CA ARG A 164 31.68 -3.12 -6.08
C ARG A 164 32.90 -2.90 -6.98
N LYS A 165 33.66 -3.96 -7.27
CA LYS A 165 34.83 -3.90 -8.18
C LYS A 165 34.44 -3.46 -9.59
N ILE A 166 33.36 -4.05 -10.13
CA ILE A 166 32.85 -3.69 -11.45
C ILE A 166 32.39 -2.22 -11.48
N LEU A 167 31.66 -1.76 -10.47
CA LEU A 167 31.20 -0.37 -10.38
C LEU A 167 32.36 0.62 -10.21
N GLU A 168 33.44 0.22 -9.52
CA GLU A 168 34.66 1.02 -9.40
C GLU A 168 35.43 1.11 -10.72
N ALA A 169 35.49 0.03 -11.50
CA ALA A 169 36.05 0.06 -12.84
C ALA A 169 35.19 0.89 -13.81
N LEU A 170 33.85 0.82 -13.69
CA LEU A 170 32.90 1.63 -14.47
C LEU A 170 32.97 3.11 -14.11
N SER A 171 33.10 3.44 -12.82
CA SER A 171 33.14 4.83 -12.35
C SER A 171 34.39 5.58 -12.83
N LYS A 172 35.50 4.83 -13.00
CA LYS A 172 36.80 5.27 -13.52
C LYS A 172 36.95 5.14 -15.04
N ASN A 173 35.88 4.81 -15.79
CA ASN A 173 35.89 4.57 -17.25
C ASN A 173 36.90 3.51 -17.73
N ARG A 174 37.35 2.58 -16.86
CA ARG A 174 38.39 1.59 -17.19
C ARG A 174 37.86 0.42 -18.03
N LEU A 175 36.56 0.15 -17.95
CA LEU A 175 35.87 -0.90 -18.69
C LEU A 175 35.59 -0.58 -20.17
N GLN A 176 35.83 0.65 -20.62
CA GLN A 176 35.65 1.03 -22.03
C GLN A 176 36.74 0.47 -22.95
N LYS A 177 37.86 0.00 -22.38
CA LYS A 177 39.05 -0.46 -23.13
C LYS A 177 39.29 -1.96 -23.12
N SER A 178 38.52 -2.74 -22.35
CA SER A 178 38.68 -4.20 -22.28
C SER A 178 37.33 -4.92 -22.26
N ILE A 179 37.21 -5.94 -23.11
CA ILE A 179 36.03 -6.82 -23.22
C ILE A 179 35.92 -7.73 -21.97
N GLU A 180 37.04 -7.89 -21.26
CA GLU A 180 37.16 -8.65 -20.02
C GLU A 180 37.80 -7.79 -18.93
N PHE A 181 37.28 -7.89 -17.70
CA PHE A 181 37.84 -7.22 -16.52
C PHE A 181 37.98 -8.23 -15.40
N GLU A 182 39.21 -8.43 -14.90
CA GLU A 182 39.51 -9.35 -13.79
C GLU A 182 38.86 -10.76 -13.94
N GLY A 183 38.86 -11.32 -15.17
CA GLY A 183 38.26 -12.62 -15.47
C GLY A 183 36.73 -12.63 -15.61
N PHE A 184 36.07 -11.46 -15.53
CA PHE A 184 34.66 -11.32 -15.88
C PHE A 184 34.49 -11.03 -17.37
N SER A 185 33.71 -11.89 -18.04
CA SER A 185 33.21 -11.62 -19.38
C SER A 185 32.19 -10.48 -19.39
N GLU A 186 32.03 -9.82 -20.53
CA GLU A 186 31.05 -8.73 -20.73
C GLU A 186 29.61 -9.15 -20.33
N SER A 187 29.21 -10.38 -20.67
CA SER A 187 27.90 -10.91 -20.29
C SER A 187 27.72 -11.05 -18.78
N THR A 188 28.79 -11.44 -18.08
CA THR A 188 28.81 -11.54 -16.61
C THR A 188 28.71 -10.17 -15.97
N ILE A 189 29.46 -9.19 -16.47
CA ILE A 189 29.41 -7.79 -16.03
C ILE A 189 27.98 -7.24 -16.17
N TYR A 190 27.36 -7.41 -17.35
CA TYR A 190 25.99 -6.97 -17.59
C TYR A 190 25.00 -7.61 -16.61
N ARG A 191 25.11 -8.94 -16.38
CA ARG A 191 24.24 -9.68 -15.47
C ARG A 191 24.37 -9.18 -14.03
N ARG A 192 25.60 -8.93 -13.56
CA ARG A 192 25.89 -8.43 -12.20
C ARG A 192 25.34 -7.03 -11.99
N ILE A 193 25.57 -6.11 -12.92
CA ILE A 193 25.03 -4.75 -12.85
C ILE A 193 23.50 -4.75 -12.88
N LYS A 194 22.87 -5.57 -13.73
CA LYS A 194 21.41 -5.72 -13.75
C LYS A 194 20.86 -6.25 -12.42
N SER A 195 21.59 -7.15 -11.76
CA SER A 195 21.24 -7.67 -10.44
C SER A 195 21.33 -6.58 -9.36
N ALA A 196 22.41 -5.79 -9.38
CA ALA A 196 22.62 -4.66 -8.46
C ALA A 196 21.56 -3.56 -8.65
N MET A 197 21.23 -3.22 -9.90
CA MET A 197 20.13 -2.30 -10.24
C MET A 197 18.81 -2.76 -9.65
N LYS A 198 18.50 -4.06 -9.78
CA LYS A 198 17.26 -4.64 -9.27
C LYS A 198 17.19 -4.62 -7.74
N ARG A 199 18.29 -4.95 -7.04
CA ARG A 199 18.35 -4.91 -5.57
C ARG A 199 18.21 -3.50 -5.01
N ASN A 200 18.83 -2.52 -5.66
CA ASN A 200 18.83 -1.13 -5.20
C ASN A 200 17.65 -0.32 -5.76
N ASN A 201 16.87 -0.89 -6.69
CA ASN A 201 15.78 -0.23 -7.40
C ASN A 201 16.25 1.07 -8.09
N LEU A 202 17.39 1.00 -8.77
CA LEU A 202 18.03 2.12 -9.47
C LEU A 202 18.25 1.78 -10.94
N THR A 203 18.27 2.81 -11.79
CA THR A 203 18.82 2.68 -13.15
C THR A 203 20.34 2.52 -13.11
N LYS A 204 20.96 2.05 -14.21
CA LYS A 204 22.43 1.92 -14.29
C LYS A 204 23.13 3.26 -13.99
N LYS A 205 22.60 4.36 -14.54
CA LYS A 205 23.14 5.71 -14.33
C LYS A 205 23.05 6.13 -12.86
N GLN A 206 21.87 5.98 -12.25
CA GLN A 206 21.67 6.28 -10.83
C GLN A 206 22.55 5.39 -9.92
N LEU A 207 22.71 4.11 -10.25
CA LEU A 207 23.56 3.20 -9.50
C LEU A 207 25.03 3.66 -9.49
N ILE A 208 25.54 4.13 -10.63
CA ILE A 208 26.91 4.66 -10.74
C ILE A 208 27.04 6.00 -10.00
N GLU A 209 26.05 6.89 -10.14
CA GLU A 209 26.05 8.20 -9.46
C GLU A 209 26.02 8.04 -7.93
N GLU A 210 25.14 7.19 -7.40
CA GLU A 210 25.06 6.90 -5.97
C GLU A 210 26.32 6.21 -5.46
N PHE A 211 26.91 5.31 -6.27
CA PHE A 211 28.18 4.66 -5.91
C PHE A 211 29.34 5.66 -5.84
N LYS A 212 29.39 6.64 -6.74
CA LYS A 212 30.38 7.72 -6.68
C LYS A 212 30.22 8.57 -5.43
N LYS A 213 28.98 8.94 -5.07
CA LYS A 213 28.68 9.69 -3.84
C LYS A 213 29.18 8.95 -2.60
N GLU A 214 28.92 7.65 -2.50
CA GLU A 214 29.41 6.81 -1.41
C GLU A 214 30.93 6.71 -1.31
N GLN A 215 31.66 6.90 -2.41
CA GLN A 215 33.12 6.94 -2.38
C GLN A 215 33.67 8.29 -1.91
N THR A 216 32.96 9.40 -2.17
CA THR A 216 33.33 10.74 -1.70
C THR A 216 32.92 11.03 -0.26
N ASP A 217 31.88 10.38 0.26
CA ASP A 217 31.40 10.53 1.64
C ASP A 217 32.16 9.64 2.65
N LYS A 218 33.31 9.07 2.25
CA LYS A 218 34.25 8.33 3.09
C LYS A 218 35.51 9.15 3.34
#